data_AF-A0A2D3VS97-F1
#
_entry.id   AF-A0A2D3VS97-F1
#
_cell.length_a   1.000
_cell.length_b   1.000
_cell.length_c   1.000
_cell.angle_alpha   90.00
_cell.angle_beta   90.00
_cell.angle_gamma   90.00
#
_symmetry.space_group_name_H-M   'P 1'
#
loop_
_entity.id
_entity.type
_entity.pdbx_description
1 polymer ?
#
loop_
_entity_poly.entity_id
_entity_poly.type
_entity_poly.pdbx_seq_one_letter_code
_entity_poly.pdbx_strand_id
1 'polypeptide(L)'
;MRLKTVFATLMLMSFAHAQESDEVLKLMKDQFMFAEKNMRIMKQCLEGANTLAQANVCEKAFSHITGDESDPFSNWNGELKKEALKDLNYYLDTVAPCIKKAKTLEEVSACTPDNN
;
A
#
# COMPACT_ATOMS: atom_id res chain seq x y z
N MET A 1 48.12 9.57 20.47
CA MET A 1 47.18 10.42 19.69
C MET A 1 46.73 9.66 18.43
N ARG A 2 45.95 8.57 18.56
CA ARG A 2 45.46 7.76 17.41
C ARG A 2 44.06 7.14 17.61
N LEU A 3 43.29 7.61 18.60
CA LEU A 3 41.92 7.10 18.84
C LEU A 3 40.81 7.93 18.15
N LYS A 4 41.08 9.18 17.75
CA LYS A 4 40.05 10.08 17.20
C LYS A 4 39.69 9.78 15.74
N THR A 5 40.60 9.16 14.97
CA THR A 5 40.42 8.95 13.52
C THR A 5 39.54 7.73 13.20
N VAL A 6 39.55 6.70 14.06
CA VAL A 6 38.76 5.47 13.83
C VAL A 6 37.26 5.69 14.05
N PHE A 7 36.88 6.56 14.99
CA PHE A 7 35.48 6.89 15.27
C PHE A 7 34.82 7.69 14.13
N ALA A 8 35.56 8.56 13.44
CA ALA A 8 35.03 9.35 12.33
C ALA A 8 34.70 8.48 11.10
N THR A 9 35.52 7.46 10.83
CA THR A 9 35.30 6.54 9.70
C THR A 9 34.14 5.58 9.95
N LEU A 10 33.93 5.16 11.20
CA LEU A 10 32.79 4.29 11.57
C LEU A 10 31.44 5.03 11.42
N MET A 11 31.41 6.33 11.76
CA MET A 11 30.20 7.13 11.61
C MET A 11 29.83 7.37 10.14
N LEU A 12 30.79 7.61 9.25
CA LEU A 12 30.53 7.88 7.82
C LEU A 12 29.89 6.68 7.08
N MET A 13 30.16 5.44 7.50
CA MET A 13 29.54 4.25 6.89
C MET A 13 28.09 4.03 7.35
N SER A 14 27.71 4.51 8.53
CA SER A 14 26.32 4.44 9.01
C SER A 14 25.40 5.43 8.29
N PHE A 15 25.90 6.60 7.88
CA PHE A 15 25.10 7.59 7.16
C PHE A 15 24.78 7.17 5.72
N ALA A 16 25.68 6.46 5.04
CA ALA A 16 25.44 6.00 3.67
C ALA A 16 24.29 4.97 3.58
N HIS A 17 24.24 4.00 4.51
CA HIS A 17 23.15 3.01 4.57
C HIS A 17 21.83 3.62 5.06
N ALA A 18 21.88 4.60 5.98
CA ALA A 18 20.68 5.30 6.44
C ALA A 18 20.03 6.12 5.31
N GLN A 19 20.83 6.80 4.49
CA GLN A 19 20.34 7.65 3.41
C GLN A 19 19.67 6.84 2.28
N GLU A 20 20.20 5.65 1.96
CA GLU A 20 19.56 4.73 1.01
C GLU A 20 18.24 4.17 1.57
N SER A 21 18.20 3.82 2.86
CA SER A 21 16.99 3.29 3.50
C SER A 21 15.87 4.33 3.60
N ASP A 22 16.20 5.60 3.81
CA ASP A 22 15.23 6.70 3.91
C ASP A 22 14.60 7.03 2.54
N GLU A 23 15.41 7.04 1.47
CA GLU A 23 14.90 7.25 0.10
C GLU A 23 14.01 6.09 -0.36
N VAL A 24 14.39 4.85 -0.06
CA VAL A 24 13.57 3.66 -0.34
C VAL A 24 12.27 3.68 0.45
N LEU A 25 12.32 3.99 1.75
CA LEU A 25 11.12 4.11 2.59
C LEU A 25 10.17 5.19 2.06
N LYS A 26 10.72 6.34 1.66
CA LYS A 26 9.93 7.43 1.08
C LYS A 26 9.25 7.00 -0.22
N LEU A 27 9.99 6.43 -1.16
CA LEU A 27 9.45 5.95 -2.43
C LEU A 27 8.34 4.92 -2.21
N MET A 28 8.56 3.98 -1.30
CA MET A 28 7.58 2.96 -0.95
C MET A 28 6.32 3.59 -0.36
N LYS A 29 6.45 4.53 0.58
CA LYS A 29 5.32 5.28 1.12
C LYS A 29 4.55 6.04 0.04
N ASP A 30 5.23 6.68 -0.89
CA ASP A 30 4.58 7.40 -2.00
C ASP A 30 3.77 6.45 -2.89
N GLN A 31 4.29 5.25 -3.19
CA GLN A 31 3.56 4.21 -3.90
C GLN A 31 2.33 3.72 -3.11
N PHE A 32 2.48 3.52 -1.79
CA PHE A 32 1.36 3.15 -0.91
C PHE A 32 0.29 4.23 -0.86
N MET A 33 0.65 5.51 -0.81
CA MET A 33 -0.30 6.62 -0.83
C MET A 33 -1.06 6.71 -2.15
N PHE A 34 -0.37 6.42 -3.27
CA PHE A 34 -1.01 6.32 -4.58
C PHE A 34 -2.01 5.16 -4.61
N ALA A 35 -1.62 3.97 -4.15
CA ALA A 35 -2.50 2.81 -4.04
C ALA A 35 -3.71 3.09 -3.13
N GLU A 36 -3.50 3.68 -1.95
CA GLU A 36 -4.58 4.04 -1.02
C GLU A 36 -5.60 4.96 -1.67
N LYS A 37 -5.15 6.01 -2.37
CA LYS A 37 -6.06 6.94 -3.06
C LYS A 37 -6.94 6.20 -4.07
N ASN A 38 -6.35 5.32 -4.87
CA ASN A 38 -7.08 4.57 -5.88
C ASN A 38 -8.01 3.52 -5.26
N MET A 39 -7.59 2.87 -4.17
CA MET A 39 -8.45 1.94 -3.42
C MET A 39 -9.65 2.65 -2.78
N ARG A 40 -9.51 3.91 -2.32
CA ARG A 40 -10.67 4.72 -1.87
C ARG A 40 -11.66 4.98 -2.99
N ILE A 41 -11.17 5.28 -4.19
CA ILE A 41 -12.02 5.48 -5.39
C ILE A 41 -12.73 4.17 -5.75
N MET A 42 -12.00 3.06 -5.80
CA MET A 42 -12.56 1.74 -6.09
C MET A 42 -13.64 1.35 -5.08
N LYS A 43 -13.36 1.54 -3.79
CA LYS A 43 -14.32 1.32 -2.71
C LYS A 43 -15.61 2.10 -2.93
N GLN A 44 -15.52 3.41 -3.16
CA GLN A 44 -16.70 4.25 -3.40
C GLN A 44 -17.50 3.77 -4.60
N CYS A 45 -16.82 3.32 -5.67
CA CYS A 45 -17.50 2.78 -6.84
C CYS A 45 -18.23 1.47 -6.53
N LEU A 46 -17.56 0.50 -5.88
CA LEU A 46 -18.14 -0.79 -5.52
C LEU A 46 -19.28 -0.67 -4.49
N GLU A 47 -19.22 0.29 -3.57
CA GLU A 47 -20.32 0.62 -2.64
C GLU A 47 -21.60 0.97 -3.43
N GLY A 48 -21.48 1.66 -4.57
CA GLY A 48 -22.60 1.99 -5.45
C GLY A 48 -23.01 0.90 -6.45
N ALA A 49 -22.14 -0.07 -6.71
CA ALA A 49 -22.38 -1.12 -7.70
C ALA A 49 -23.37 -2.19 -7.18
N ASN A 50 -24.55 -2.27 -7.77
CA ASN A 50 -25.60 -3.24 -7.43
C ASN A 50 -25.76 -4.34 -8.49
N THR A 51 -25.06 -4.24 -9.62
CA THR A 51 -25.09 -5.23 -10.70
C THR A 51 -23.67 -5.58 -11.15
N LEU A 52 -23.51 -6.74 -11.78
CA LEU A 52 -22.25 -7.19 -12.38
C LEU A 52 -21.68 -6.15 -13.36
N ALA A 53 -22.53 -5.57 -14.20
CA ALA A 53 -22.12 -4.54 -15.15
C ALA A 53 -21.55 -3.29 -14.46
N GLN A 54 -22.16 -2.85 -13.35
CA GLN A 54 -21.65 -1.72 -12.58
C GLN A 54 -20.33 -2.04 -11.89
N ALA A 55 -20.18 -3.24 -11.33
CA ALA A 55 -18.93 -3.68 -10.71
C ALA A 55 -17.78 -3.73 -11.73
N ASN A 56 -18.04 -4.26 -12.94
CA ASN A 56 -17.05 -4.30 -14.02
C ASN A 56 -16.69 -2.92 -14.59
N VAL A 57 -17.60 -1.93 -14.48
CA VAL A 57 -17.24 -0.52 -14.77
C VAL A 57 -16.26 0.01 -13.73
N CYS A 58 -16.45 -0.31 -12.45
CA CYS A 58 -15.52 0.06 -11.38
C CYS A 58 -14.15 -0.57 -11.61
N GLU A 59 -14.12 -1.88 -11.89
CA GLU A 59 -12.89 -2.63 -12.17
C GLU A 59 -12.11 -2.01 -13.32
N LYS A 60 -12.77 -1.81 -14.48
CA LYS A 60 -12.15 -1.22 -15.66
C LYS A 60 -11.60 0.18 -15.39
N ALA A 61 -12.32 1.00 -14.62
CA ALA A 61 -11.85 2.33 -14.26
C ALA A 61 -10.61 2.26 -13.35
N PHE A 62 -10.60 1.32 -12.40
CA PHE A 62 -9.45 1.09 -11.53
C PHE A 62 -8.23 0.61 -12.32
N SER A 63 -8.37 -0.41 -13.18
CA SER A 63 -7.32 -0.91 -14.08
C SER A 63 -6.73 0.19 -14.96
N HIS A 64 -7.57 1.10 -15.48
CA HIS A 64 -7.10 2.21 -16.29
C HIS A 64 -6.23 3.20 -15.50
N ILE A 65 -6.54 3.41 -14.22
CA ILE A 65 -5.80 4.33 -13.35
C ILE A 65 -4.49 3.71 -12.86
N THR A 66 -4.51 2.43 -12.51
CA THR A 66 -3.35 1.73 -11.95
C THR A 66 -2.42 1.13 -13.00
N GLY A 67 -2.92 0.93 -14.22
CA GLY A 67 -2.25 0.13 -15.24
C GLY A 67 -2.28 -1.38 -14.95
N ASP A 68 -3.08 -1.82 -13.97
CA ASP A 68 -3.21 -3.22 -13.58
C ASP A 68 -4.35 -3.88 -14.36
N GLU A 69 -3.99 -4.77 -15.29
CA GLU A 69 -4.93 -5.52 -16.11
C GLU A 69 -5.52 -6.70 -15.32
N SER A 70 -6.43 -6.38 -14.40
CA SER A 70 -7.22 -7.37 -13.67
C SER A 70 -8.38 -7.90 -14.52
N ASP A 71 -8.66 -9.19 -14.39
CA ASP A 71 -9.79 -9.82 -15.06
C ASP A 71 -11.11 -9.24 -14.53
N PRO A 72 -12.11 -8.98 -15.39
CA PRO A 72 -13.43 -8.56 -14.94
C PRO A 72 -14.05 -9.57 -13.99
N PHE A 73 -14.87 -9.09 -13.06
CA PHE A 73 -15.71 -9.97 -12.25
C PHE A 73 -16.57 -10.87 -13.16
N SER A 74 -16.60 -12.17 -12.83
CA SER A 74 -17.45 -13.16 -13.49
C SER A 74 -18.85 -13.25 -12.86
N ASN A 75 -18.98 -12.83 -11.62
CA ASN A 75 -20.23 -12.77 -10.85
C ASN A 75 -20.23 -11.57 -9.90
N TRP A 76 -21.43 -11.11 -9.53
CA TRP A 76 -21.59 -10.03 -8.56
C TRP A 76 -22.90 -10.19 -7.81
N ASN A 77 -22.80 -10.38 -6.49
CA ASN A 77 -23.95 -10.51 -5.59
C ASN A 77 -23.64 -9.82 -4.25
N GLY A 78 -24.60 -9.82 -3.32
CA GLY A 78 -24.45 -9.15 -2.02
C GLY A 78 -23.30 -9.70 -1.16
N GLU A 79 -23.02 -11.01 -1.24
CA GLU A 79 -21.92 -11.64 -0.49
C GLU A 79 -20.56 -11.24 -1.06
N LEU A 80 -20.40 -11.34 -2.39
CA LEU A 80 -19.16 -10.94 -3.08
C LEU A 80 -18.87 -9.45 -2.90
N LYS A 81 -19.89 -8.60 -2.99
CA LYS A 81 -19.77 -7.18 -2.70
C LYS A 81 -19.29 -6.95 -1.27
N LYS A 82 -19.87 -7.66 -0.30
CA LYS A 82 -19.48 -7.53 1.12
C LYS A 82 -18.03 -7.97 1.34
N GLU A 83 -17.60 -9.05 0.69
CA GLU A 83 -16.23 -9.56 0.77
C GLU A 83 -15.23 -8.57 0.14
N ALA A 84 -15.47 -8.12 -1.08
CA ALA A 84 -14.64 -7.12 -1.75
C ALA A 84 -14.51 -5.82 -0.93
N LEU A 85 -15.63 -5.34 -0.37
CA LEU A 85 -15.62 -4.15 0.50
C LEU A 85 -14.93 -4.42 1.84
N LYS A 86 -14.99 -5.64 2.39
CA LYS A 86 -14.28 -6.00 3.61
C LYS A 86 -12.77 -5.90 3.41
N ASP A 87 -12.25 -6.42 2.31
CA ASP A 87 -10.81 -6.39 2.02
C ASP A 87 -10.33 -4.95 1.79
N LEU A 88 -11.10 -4.15 1.04
CA LEU A 88 -10.82 -2.72 0.87
C LEU A 88 -10.86 -1.96 2.19
N ASN A 89 -11.84 -2.23 3.06
CA ASN A 89 -11.89 -1.60 4.38
C ASN A 89 -10.71 -2.02 5.26
N TYR A 90 -10.36 -3.31 5.27
CA TYR A 90 -9.20 -3.80 6.02
C TYR A 90 -7.93 -3.05 5.60
N TYR A 91 -7.68 -2.96 4.30
CA TYR A 91 -6.54 -2.20 3.80
C TYR A 91 -6.62 -0.71 4.19
N LEU A 92 -7.73 -0.04 3.91
CA LEU A 92 -7.86 1.41 4.07
C LEU A 92 -7.88 1.88 5.53
N ASP A 93 -8.41 1.05 6.43
CA ASP A 93 -8.64 1.41 7.83
C ASP A 93 -7.60 0.79 8.78
N THR A 94 -6.92 -0.28 8.36
CA THR A 94 -5.90 -0.96 9.19
C THR A 94 -4.50 -0.81 8.60
N VAL A 95 -4.30 -1.26 7.36
CA VAL A 95 -2.96 -1.33 6.75
C VAL A 95 -2.43 0.06 6.40
N ALA A 96 -3.19 0.86 5.64
CA ALA A 96 -2.73 2.18 5.19
C ALA A 96 -2.39 3.14 6.36
N PRO A 97 -3.19 3.22 7.46
CA PRO A 97 -2.82 4.01 8.63
C PRO A 97 -1.56 3.51 9.34
N CYS A 98 -1.29 2.20 9.35
CA CYS A 98 -0.06 1.65 9.89
C CYS A 98 1.15 2.09 9.07
N ILE A 99 1.11 1.91 7.75
CA ILE A 99 2.22 2.25 6.84
C ILE A 99 2.54 3.75 6.89
N LYS A 100 1.53 4.62 7.00
CA LYS A 100 1.74 6.06 7.18
C LYS A 100 2.57 6.39 8.42
N LYS A 101 2.32 5.69 9.52
CA LYS A 101 3.00 5.91 10.81
C LYS A 101 4.39 5.28 10.88
N ALA A 102 4.64 4.24 10.09
CA ALA A 102 5.92 3.55 10.06
C ALA A 102 7.08 4.50 9.71
N LYS A 103 8.18 4.41 10.44
CA LYS A 103 9.40 5.22 10.28
C LYS A 103 10.56 4.43 9.71
N THR A 104 10.39 3.11 9.57
CA THR A 104 11.39 2.20 9.04
C THR A 104 10.75 1.22 8.07
N LEU A 105 11.55 0.58 7.22
CA LEU A 105 11.08 -0.50 6.34
C LEU A 105 10.54 -1.69 7.15
N GLU A 106 11.18 -2.02 8.27
CA GLU A 106 10.74 -3.09 9.19
C GLU A 106 9.35 -2.81 9.76
N GLU A 107 9.07 -1.58 10.17
CA GLU A 107 7.75 -1.17 10.64
C GLU A 107 6.69 -1.25 9.53
N VAL A 108 7.05 -0.98 8.28
CA VAL A 108 6.13 -1.17 7.14
C VAL A 108 5.85 -2.65 6.90
N SER A 109 6.87 -3.51 6.93
CA SER A 109 6.68 -4.97 6.78
C SER A 109 5.76 -5.55 7.87
N ALA A 110 5.80 -5.00 9.08
CA ALA A 110 4.91 -5.40 10.17
C ALA A 110 3.44 -4.96 9.98
N CYS A 111 3.15 -4.05 9.04
CA CYS A 111 1.78 -3.54 8.81
C CYS A 111 0.87 -4.50 8.03
N THR A 112 1.44 -5.49 7.36
CA THR A 112 0.70 -6.58 6.72
C THR A 112 1.14 -7.87 7.38
N PRO A 113 0.61 -8.23 8.56
CA PRO A 113 0.85 -9.54 9.11
C PRO A 113 0.37 -10.54 8.05
N ASP A 114 1.29 -11.37 7.55
CA ASP A 114 0.95 -12.44 6.63
C ASP A 114 -0.31 -13.14 7.17
N ASN A 115 -1.34 -13.26 6.34
CA ASN A 115 -2.49 -14.09 6.64
C ASN A 115 -1.97 -15.53 6.83
N ASN A 116 -1.65 -15.90 8.08
CA ASN A 116 -1.51 -17.29 8.49
C ASN A 116 -2.79 -18.07 8.13
#